data_AF-A0A947C2T2-F1
#
_entry.id   AF-A0A947C2T2-F1
#
_cell.length_a   1.000
_cell.length_b   1.000
_cell.length_c   1.000
_cell.angle_alpha   90.00
_cell.angle_beta   90.00
_cell.angle_gamma   90.00
#
_symmetry.space_group_name_H-M   'P 1'
#
loop_
_entity.id
_entity.type
_entity.pdbx_description
1 polymer ?
#
loop_
_entity_poly.entity_id
_entity_poly.type
_entity_poly.pdbx_seq_one_letter_code
_entity_poly.pdbx_strand_id
1 'polypeptide(L)'
;MAEEQKVEIEESAEEQAPEYSEVEQEAIEHGWNPEGAEGKRNLTAEEFMDRKPLYDEIRSTKKQVRRLQEGMDAMKQFQEGIRTREREKTIQELTQAKKVALEAENYDAVVEIDDKIAQERVQKNEPQDNLEFESWVDNNEWYHQDSDMKQYADTIGAGYYQQNQGKPMSEVYNYVTEEVKKRFPEKFGGNPNRGKPNPVEGATAGRRGNTSKKYSARDLPEADRGIMKTLLRTSSMTEEEYLKQYFGE
;
A
#
# COMPACT_ATOMS: atom_id res chain seq x y z
N MET A 1 43.61 14.57 85.63
CA MET A 1 43.55 13.24 85.01
C MET A 1 42.39 13.33 84.03
N ALA A 2 42.64 13.75 82.78
CA ALA A 2 42.97 12.87 81.64
C ALA A 2 41.86 11.82 81.47
N GLU A 3 40.84 12.10 80.66
CA GLU A 3 40.78 11.79 79.21
C GLU A 3 40.67 10.29 78.98
N GLU A 4 39.51 9.84 78.48
CA GLU A 4 39.38 8.84 77.43
C GLU A 4 37.89 8.70 77.04
N GLN A 5 37.53 9.42 75.97
CA GLN A 5 36.42 9.05 75.11
C GLN A 5 36.74 7.69 74.48
N LYS A 6 35.83 6.72 74.64
CA LYS A 6 35.85 5.51 73.84
C LYS A 6 34.87 5.70 72.68
N VAL A 7 35.41 6.18 71.55
CA VAL A 7 34.82 6.04 70.21
C VAL A 7 35.21 4.66 69.67
N GLU A 8 34.62 4.25 68.53
CA GLU A 8 34.92 3.09 67.66
C GLU A 8 34.13 1.78 67.96
N ILE A 9 33.41 1.13 67.03
CA ILE A 9 33.21 1.27 65.56
C ILE A 9 31.84 0.65 65.21
N GLU A 10 30.99 1.36 64.45
CA GLU A 10 29.91 0.73 63.65
C GLU A 10 30.57 0.06 62.44
N GLU A 11 30.54 -1.27 62.42
CA GLU A 11 30.95 -2.08 61.27
C GLU A 11 29.96 -1.81 60.13
N SER A 12 30.37 -0.91 59.24
CA SER A 12 29.75 -0.64 57.95
C SER A 12 29.70 -1.94 57.16
N ALA A 13 28.52 -2.56 57.06
CA ALA A 13 28.25 -3.59 56.07
C ALA A 13 28.38 -2.95 54.68
N GLU A 14 29.51 -3.19 54.02
CA GLU A 14 29.69 -2.91 52.61
C GLU A 14 28.62 -3.67 51.81
N GLU A 15 27.71 -2.93 51.18
CA GLU A 15 26.83 -3.45 50.13
C GLU A 15 27.72 -3.91 48.96
N GLN A 16 28.01 -5.20 48.90
CA GLN A 16 28.64 -5.82 47.72
C GLN A 16 27.67 -5.68 46.54
N ALA A 17 28.06 -4.89 45.54
CA ALA A 17 27.33 -4.79 44.28
C ALA A 17 27.20 -6.21 43.67
N PRO A 18 26.02 -6.59 43.15
CA PRO A 18 25.83 -7.90 42.55
C PRO A 18 26.76 -8.06 41.34
N GLU A 19 27.62 -9.08 41.36
CA GLU A 19 28.43 -9.46 40.20
C GLU A 19 27.54 -10.13 39.15
N TYR A 20 27.22 -9.40 38.08
CA TYR A 20 26.43 -9.91 36.96
C TYR A 20 27.28 -10.82 36.07
N SER A 21 26.68 -11.93 35.61
CA SER A 21 27.27 -12.81 34.59
C SER A 21 27.49 -12.06 33.27
N GLU A 22 28.44 -12.52 32.42
CA GLU A 22 28.69 -11.93 31.09
C GLU A 22 27.40 -11.78 30.27
N VAL A 23 26.52 -12.80 30.29
CA VAL A 23 25.22 -12.78 29.59
C VAL A 23 24.25 -11.77 30.19
N GLU A 24 24.31 -11.55 31.51
CA GLU A 24 23.48 -10.56 32.20
C GLU A 24 23.94 -9.13 31.89
N GLN A 25 25.26 -8.91 31.79
CA GLN A 25 25.82 -7.63 31.38
C GLN A 25 25.43 -7.27 29.94
N GLU A 26 25.58 -8.21 29.00
CA GLU A 26 25.14 -8.01 27.61
C GLU A 26 23.63 -7.76 27.51
N ALA A 27 22.83 -8.50 28.27
CA ALA A 27 21.38 -8.29 28.31
C ALA A 27 21.04 -6.89 28.85
N ILE A 28 21.71 -6.43 29.92
CA ILE A 28 21.54 -5.07 30.48
C ILE A 28 21.89 -4.01 29.43
N GLU A 29 23.00 -4.16 28.70
CA GLU A 29 23.37 -3.26 27.60
C GLU A 29 22.29 -3.19 26.51
N HIS A 30 21.61 -4.31 26.27
CA HIS A 30 20.49 -4.42 25.35
C HIS A 30 19.13 -4.01 25.94
N GLY A 31 19.11 -3.47 27.16
CA GLY A 31 17.93 -2.90 27.81
C GLY A 31 17.11 -3.91 28.62
N TRP A 32 17.69 -5.03 29.01
CA TRP A 32 17.14 -5.93 30.02
C TRP A 32 17.23 -5.29 31.41
N ASN A 33 16.19 -5.48 32.22
CA ASN A 33 16.15 -4.96 33.59
C ASN A 33 16.19 -6.13 34.58
N PRO A 34 17.25 -6.29 35.39
CA PRO A 34 17.38 -7.41 36.34
C PRO A 34 16.36 -7.33 37.50
N GLU A 35 15.96 -6.12 37.92
CA GLU A 35 14.95 -5.94 38.97
C GLU A 35 13.52 -6.24 38.49
N GLY A 36 13.32 -6.27 37.16
CA GLY A 36 12.05 -6.51 36.53
C GLY A 36 11.06 -5.34 36.68
N ALA A 37 9.80 -5.60 36.34
CA ALA A 37 8.72 -4.63 36.52
C ALA A 37 7.77 -5.12 37.60
N GLU A 38 7.36 -4.22 38.51
CA GLU A 38 6.45 -4.56 39.60
C GLU A 38 5.19 -5.29 39.09
N GLY A 39 4.86 -6.41 39.73
CA GLY A 39 3.69 -7.22 39.41
C GLY A 39 3.79 -8.10 38.16
N LYS A 40 4.98 -8.22 37.53
CA LYS A 40 5.20 -9.12 36.38
C LYS A 40 6.38 -10.06 36.61
N ARG A 41 6.28 -11.27 36.04
CA ARG A 41 7.42 -12.19 35.99
C ARG A 41 8.53 -11.57 35.15
N ASN A 42 9.71 -11.42 35.73
CA ASN A 42 10.89 -11.00 34.99
C ASN A 42 11.43 -12.16 34.13
N LEU A 43 11.96 -11.83 32.95
CA LEU A 43 12.66 -12.79 32.10
C LEU A 43 14.08 -12.97 32.63
N THR A 44 14.66 -14.17 32.48
CA THR A 44 16.10 -14.34 32.69
C THR A 44 16.87 -13.66 31.55
N ALA A 45 18.14 -13.32 31.78
CA ALA A 45 18.98 -12.67 30.76
C ALA A 45 19.07 -13.49 29.46
N GLU A 46 19.24 -14.80 29.58
CA GLU A 46 19.29 -15.73 28.44
C GLU A 46 17.96 -15.74 27.66
N GLU A 47 16.81 -15.86 28.35
CA GLU A 47 15.50 -15.79 27.72
C GLU A 47 15.22 -14.43 27.05
N PHE A 48 15.75 -13.34 27.62
CA PHE A 48 15.62 -12.00 27.03
C PHE A 48 16.41 -11.91 25.73
N MET A 49 17.67 -12.35 25.73
CA MET A 49 18.54 -12.32 24.56
C MET A 49 18.00 -13.22 23.43
N ASP A 50 17.49 -14.40 23.76
CA ASP A 50 16.85 -15.30 22.80
C ASP A 50 15.60 -14.70 22.14
N ARG A 51 14.80 -13.94 22.90
CA ARG A 51 13.56 -13.32 22.42
C ARG A 51 13.76 -11.96 21.79
N LYS A 52 14.89 -11.30 22.05
CA LYS A 52 15.23 -9.99 21.49
C LYS A 52 15.09 -9.92 19.95
N PRO A 53 15.66 -10.85 19.14
CA PRO A 53 15.51 -10.80 17.69
C PRO A 53 14.06 -10.89 17.24
N LEU A 54 13.22 -11.67 17.94
CA LEU A 54 11.79 -11.75 17.64
C LEU A 54 11.08 -10.43 17.90
N TYR A 55 11.36 -9.77 19.04
CA TYR A 55 10.77 -8.45 19.34
C TYR A 55 11.26 -7.35 18.39
N ASP A 56 12.53 -7.41 17.97
CA ASP A 56 13.10 -6.51 16.98
C ASP A 56 12.40 -6.69 15.62
N GLU A 57 12.12 -7.93 15.20
CA GLU A 57 11.37 -8.22 13.99
C GLU A 57 9.90 -7.78 14.08
N ILE A 58 9.24 -7.97 15.22
CA ILE A 58 7.88 -7.46 15.45
C ILE A 58 7.84 -5.93 15.35
N ARG A 59 8.84 -5.24 15.92
CA ARG A 59 8.96 -3.77 15.82
C ARG A 59 9.19 -3.33 14.38
N SER A 60 10.06 -4.04 13.65
CA SER A 60 10.33 -3.82 12.22
C SER A 60 9.06 -4.00 11.39
N THR A 61 8.36 -5.12 11.55
CA THR A 61 7.10 -5.44 10.87
C THR A 61 6.03 -4.39 11.17
N LYS A 62 5.87 -3.97 12.42
CA LYS A 62 4.92 -2.90 12.80
C LYS A 62 5.26 -1.58 12.10
N LYS A 63 6.55 -1.26 11.94
CA LYS A 63 7.00 -0.07 11.20
C LYS A 63 6.70 -0.20 9.71
N GLN A 64 6.86 -1.39 9.12
CA GLN A 64 6.50 -1.67 7.74
C GLN A 64 4.99 -1.54 7.51
N VAL A 65 4.16 -2.12 8.38
CA VAL A 65 2.68 -2.00 8.32
C VAL A 65 2.24 -0.54 8.35
N ARG A 66 2.80 0.27 9.26
CA ARG A 66 2.48 1.71 9.31
C ARG A 66 2.87 2.44 8.02
N ARG A 67 4.05 2.14 7.46
CA ARG A 67 4.49 2.71 6.17
C ARG A 67 3.57 2.31 5.02
N LEU A 68 3.08 1.06 5.01
CA LEU A 68 2.12 0.59 4.01
C LEU A 68 0.78 1.32 4.15
N GLN A 69 0.28 1.50 5.36
CA GLN A 69 -0.94 2.28 5.63
C GLN A 69 -0.81 3.73 5.14
N GLU A 70 0.30 4.40 5.48
CA GLU A 70 0.61 5.75 4.97
C GLU A 70 0.64 5.79 3.43
N GLY A 71 1.20 4.76 2.79
CA GLY A 71 1.23 4.63 1.34
C GLY A 71 -0.17 4.45 0.73
N MET A 72 -1.02 3.63 1.33
CA MET A 72 -2.41 3.43 0.88
C MET A 72 -3.25 4.71 1.01
N ASP A 73 -3.10 5.43 2.13
CA ASP A 73 -3.79 6.70 2.34
C ASP A 73 -3.33 7.76 1.32
N ALA A 74 -2.02 7.83 1.06
CA ALA A 74 -1.48 8.72 0.02
C ALA A 74 -1.99 8.34 -1.38
N MET A 75 -2.13 7.05 -1.68
CA MET A 75 -2.64 6.57 -2.98
C MET A 75 -4.10 6.95 -3.17
N LYS A 76 -4.91 6.81 -2.12
CA LYS A 76 -6.32 7.22 -2.13
C LYS A 76 -6.44 8.72 -2.39
N GLN A 77 -5.69 9.55 -1.66
CA GLN A 77 -5.68 11.00 -1.85
C GLN A 77 -5.25 11.39 -3.27
N PHE A 78 -4.22 10.73 -3.79
CA PHE A 78 -3.75 10.95 -5.16
C PHE A 78 -4.83 10.65 -6.20
N GLN A 79 -5.49 9.48 -6.11
CA GLN A 79 -6.57 9.10 -7.02
C GLN A 79 -7.79 10.02 -6.92
N GLU A 80 -8.20 10.39 -5.71
CA GLU A 80 -9.28 11.36 -5.50
C GLU A 80 -8.93 12.72 -6.14
N GLY A 81 -7.67 13.15 -6.01
CA GLY A 81 -7.15 14.37 -6.61
C GLY A 81 -7.11 14.33 -8.15
N ILE A 82 -6.75 13.20 -8.76
CA ILE A 82 -6.81 13.02 -10.22
C ILE A 82 -8.26 13.13 -10.70
N ARG A 83 -9.17 12.34 -10.11
CA ARG A 83 -10.59 12.32 -10.51
C ARG A 83 -11.25 13.69 -10.41
N THR A 84 -10.93 14.44 -9.35
CA THR A 84 -11.45 15.80 -9.15
C THR A 84 -10.97 16.73 -10.26
N ARG A 85 -9.69 16.69 -10.61
CA ARG A 85 -9.10 17.54 -11.67
C ARG A 85 -9.59 17.15 -13.06
N GLU A 86 -9.72 15.86 -13.34
CA GLU A 86 -10.32 15.36 -14.58
C GLU A 86 -11.76 15.86 -14.74
N ARG A 87 -12.57 15.71 -13.69
CA ARG A 87 -13.93 16.24 -13.67
C ARG A 87 -13.98 17.74 -13.88
N GLU A 88 -13.15 18.51 -13.18
CA GLU A 88 -13.07 19.96 -13.36
C GLU A 88 -12.73 20.33 -14.81
N LYS A 89 -11.79 19.61 -15.43
CA LYS A 89 -11.42 19.78 -16.83
C LYS A 89 -12.61 19.46 -17.76
N THR A 90 -13.30 18.34 -17.56
CA THR A 90 -14.51 17.97 -18.32
C THR A 90 -15.60 19.02 -18.19
N ILE A 91 -15.85 19.54 -16.98
CA ILE A 91 -16.83 20.61 -16.76
C ILE A 91 -16.41 21.89 -17.49
N GLN A 92 -15.12 22.24 -17.49
CA GLN A 92 -14.61 23.39 -18.24
C GLN A 92 -14.78 23.21 -19.76
N GLU A 93 -14.48 22.04 -20.30
CA GLU A 93 -14.67 21.69 -21.71
C GLU A 93 -16.15 21.77 -22.10
N LEU A 94 -17.05 21.19 -21.30
CA LEU A 94 -18.50 21.30 -21.50
C LEU A 94 -18.98 22.76 -21.42
N THR A 95 -18.43 23.55 -20.50
CA THR A 95 -18.77 24.97 -20.39
C THR A 95 -18.32 25.76 -21.62
N GLN A 96 -17.17 25.43 -22.21
CA GLN A 96 -16.73 26.01 -23.48
C GLN A 96 -17.63 25.58 -24.64
N ALA A 97 -17.99 24.29 -24.72
CA ALA A 97 -18.93 23.79 -25.72
C ALA A 97 -20.30 24.47 -25.62
N LYS A 98 -20.77 24.75 -24.39
CA LYS A 98 -22.01 25.52 -24.14
C LYS A 98 -21.95 26.92 -24.75
N LYS A 99 -20.82 27.62 -24.61
CA LYS A 99 -20.63 28.96 -25.19
C LYS A 99 -20.72 28.90 -26.72
N VAL A 100 -20.07 27.92 -27.34
CA VAL A 100 -20.13 27.72 -28.80
C VAL A 100 -21.56 27.42 -29.26
N ALA A 101 -22.31 26.59 -28.52
CA ALA A 101 -23.70 26.28 -28.84
C ALA A 101 -24.62 27.52 -28.73
N LEU A 102 -24.38 28.39 -27.74
CA LEU A 102 -25.08 29.67 -27.60
C LEU A 102 -24.77 30.63 -28.77
N GLU A 103 -23.50 30.74 -29.18
CA GLU A 103 -23.09 31.56 -30.32
C GLU A 103 -23.66 31.05 -31.64
N ALA A 104 -23.88 29.74 -31.76
CA ALA A 104 -24.52 29.10 -32.90
C ALA A 104 -26.06 29.09 -32.84
N GLU A 105 -26.66 29.73 -31.83
CA GLU A 105 -28.11 29.75 -31.57
C GLU A 105 -28.75 28.33 -31.49
N ASN A 106 -27.96 27.32 -31.13
CA ASN A 106 -28.43 25.95 -30.97
C ASN A 106 -28.88 25.69 -29.52
N TYR A 107 -30.11 26.08 -29.23
CA TYR A 107 -30.68 25.98 -27.87
C TYR A 107 -30.86 24.54 -27.39
N ASP A 108 -31.15 23.59 -28.27
CA ASP A 108 -31.28 22.17 -27.90
C ASP A 108 -29.95 21.62 -27.36
N ALA A 109 -28.84 21.92 -28.05
CA ALA A 109 -27.51 21.53 -27.59
C ALA A 109 -27.12 22.19 -26.25
N VAL A 110 -27.59 23.41 -25.99
CA VAL A 110 -27.34 24.10 -24.71
C VAL A 110 -27.99 23.36 -23.55
N VAL A 111 -29.24 22.92 -23.71
CA VAL A 111 -29.98 22.16 -22.69
C VAL A 111 -29.28 20.82 -22.42
N GLU A 112 -28.90 20.09 -23.47
CA GLU A 112 -28.17 18.82 -23.32
C GLU A 112 -26.82 18.98 -22.60
N ILE A 113 -26.08 20.05 -22.90
CA ILE A 113 -24.80 20.33 -22.26
C ILE A 113 -25.00 20.72 -20.79
N ASP A 114 -26.05 21.48 -20.47
CA ASP A 114 -26.38 21.83 -19.08
C ASP A 114 -26.73 20.60 -18.25
N ASP A 115 -27.49 19.66 -18.81
CA ASP A 115 -27.80 18.39 -18.15
C ASP A 115 -26.53 17.56 -17.90
N LYS A 116 -25.61 17.50 -18.88
CA LYS A 116 -24.31 16.83 -18.72
C LYS A 116 -23.47 17.49 -17.62
N ILE A 117 -23.40 18.82 -17.57
CA ILE A 117 -22.69 19.55 -16.51
C ILE A 117 -23.32 19.26 -15.14
N ALA A 118 -24.65 19.21 -15.05
CA ALA A 118 -25.34 18.88 -13.81
C ALA A 118 -25.03 17.44 -13.36
N GLN A 119 -25.01 16.47 -14.27
CA GLN A 119 -24.64 15.09 -14.00
C GLN A 119 -23.19 14.96 -13.50
N GLU A 120 -22.23 15.59 -14.18
CA GLU A 120 -20.81 15.57 -13.78
C GLU A 120 -20.57 16.21 -12.40
N ARG A 121 -21.37 17.21 -12.03
CA ARG A 121 -21.30 17.84 -10.69
C ARG A 121 -21.86 16.94 -9.59
N VAL A 122 -22.88 16.15 -9.89
CA VAL A 122 -23.60 15.31 -8.92
C VAL A 122 -22.98 13.92 -8.79
N GLN A 123 -22.30 13.40 -9.82
CA GLN A 123 -21.59 12.12 -9.72
C GLN A 123 -20.69 12.13 -8.49
N LYS A 124 -21.05 11.34 -7.48
CA LYS A 124 -20.23 11.21 -6.27
C LYS A 124 -18.95 10.47 -6.64
N ASN A 125 -17.87 10.72 -5.90
CA ASN A 125 -16.68 9.88 -5.93
C ASN A 125 -17.01 8.50 -5.33
N GLU A 126 -17.91 7.76 -5.95
CA GLU A 126 -18.06 6.34 -5.65
C GLU A 126 -16.81 5.63 -6.16
N PRO A 127 -16.28 4.63 -5.42
CA PRO A 127 -15.28 3.74 -5.99
C PRO A 127 -15.87 3.25 -7.31
N GLN A 128 -15.22 3.52 -8.44
CA GLN A 128 -15.72 3.10 -9.75
C GLN A 128 -16.10 1.63 -9.63
N ASP A 129 -17.37 1.32 -9.85
CA ASP A 129 -17.81 -0.03 -10.13
C ASP A 129 -16.91 -0.52 -11.26
N ASN A 130 -16.01 -1.42 -10.91
CA ASN A 130 -15.07 -1.97 -11.85
C ASN A 130 -15.90 -2.96 -12.67
N LEU A 131 -16.60 -2.48 -13.69
CA LEU A 131 -17.48 -3.30 -14.55
C LEU A 131 -16.75 -4.55 -15.05
N GLU A 132 -15.43 -4.45 -15.25
CA GLU A 132 -14.57 -5.57 -15.62
C GLU A 132 -14.38 -6.59 -14.47
N PHE A 133 -14.30 -6.13 -13.22
CA PHE A 133 -14.30 -7.01 -12.04
C PHE A 133 -15.65 -7.69 -11.85
N GLU A 134 -16.76 -6.95 -11.93
CA GLU A 134 -18.10 -7.51 -11.75
C GLU A 134 -18.38 -8.58 -12.80
N SER A 135 -18.12 -8.28 -14.07
CA SER A 135 -18.25 -9.27 -15.14
C SER A 135 -17.32 -10.48 -14.96
N TRP A 136 -16.11 -10.30 -14.42
CA TRP A 136 -15.24 -11.42 -14.08
C TRP A 136 -15.80 -12.27 -12.94
N VAL A 137 -16.29 -11.65 -11.88
CA VAL A 137 -16.90 -12.32 -10.72
C VAL A 137 -18.17 -13.07 -11.11
N ASP A 138 -19.01 -12.51 -11.99
CA ASP A 138 -20.19 -13.19 -12.53
C ASP A 138 -19.82 -14.48 -13.28
N ASN A 139 -18.70 -14.47 -14.00
CA ASN A 139 -18.18 -15.67 -14.69
C ASN A 139 -17.45 -16.64 -13.74
N ASN A 140 -17.26 -16.26 -12.48
CA ASN A 140 -16.48 -16.97 -11.47
C ASN A 140 -17.21 -16.97 -10.12
N GLU A 141 -18.43 -17.51 -10.09
CA GLU A 141 -19.28 -17.53 -8.89
C GLU A 141 -18.60 -18.06 -7.62
N TRP A 142 -17.59 -18.95 -7.79
CA TRP A 142 -16.75 -19.45 -6.70
C TRP A 142 -16.08 -18.34 -5.88
N TYR A 143 -15.87 -17.17 -6.45
CA TYR A 143 -15.27 -16.02 -5.78
C TYR A 143 -16.13 -15.49 -4.62
N HIS A 144 -17.45 -15.66 -4.69
CA HIS A 144 -18.38 -15.32 -3.61
C HIS A 144 -18.76 -16.52 -2.74
N GLN A 145 -18.70 -17.72 -3.30
CA GLN A 145 -19.20 -18.93 -2.64
C GLN A 145 -18.13 -19.66 -1.82
N ASP A 146 -16.85 -19.52 -2.16
CA ASP A 146 -15.75 -20.23 -1.51
C ASP A 146 -14.68 -19.25 -1.01
N SER A 147 -14.61 -19.10 0.32
CA SER A 147 -13.70 -18.17 0.98
C SER A 147 -12.22 -18.50 0.73
N ASP A 148 -11.87 -19.78 0.59
CA ASP A 148 -10.48 -20.20 0.41
C ASP A 148 -10.00 -19.88 -1.01
N MET A 149 -10.86 -20.13 -2.01
CA MET A 149 -10.58 -19.76 -3.40
C MET A 149 -10.49 -18.25 -3.56
N LYS A 150 -11.38 -17.49 -2.91
CA LYS A 150 -11.34 -16.03 -2.90
C LYS A 150 -10.03 -15.49 -2.31
N GLN A 151 -9.65 -15.93 -1.11
CA GLN A 151 -8.44 -15.43 -0.45
C GLN A 151 -7.18 -15.75 -1.26
N TYR A 152 -7.14 -16.93 -1.89
CA TYR A 152 -6.07 -17.29 -2.80
C TYR A 152 -6.05 -16.40 -4.05
N ALA A 153 -7.21 -16.17 -4.66
CA ALA A 153 -7.37 -15.28 -5.82
C ALA A 153 -6.91 -13.86 -5.52
N ASP A 154 -7.30 -13.29 -4.38
CA ASP A 154 -6.90 -11.96 -3.93
C ASP A 154 -5.39 -11.85 -3.77
N THR A 155 -4.77 -12.88 -3.17
CA THR A 155 -3.33 -12.91 -2.91
C THR A 155 -2.53 -12.96 -4.20
N ILE A 156 -2.91 -13.86 -5.12
CA ILE A 156 -2.22 -14.06 -6.39
C ILE A 156 -2.48 -12.88 -7.34
N GLY A 157 -3.70 -12.36 -7.37
CA GLY A 157 -4.08 -11.20 -8.18
C GLY A 157 -3.31 -9.94 -7.77
N ALA A 158 -3.22 -9.67 -6.47
CA ALA A 158 -2.43 -8.56 -5.96
C ALA A 158 -0.94 -8.70 -6.32
N GLY A 159 -0.38 -9.90 -6.17
CA GLY A 159 1.02 -10.18 -6.54
C GLY A 159 1.29 -10.01 -8.03
N TYR A 160 0.41 -10.56 -8.88
CA TYR A 160 0.57 -10.47 -10.33
C TYR A 160 0.42 -9.04 -10.83
N TYR A 161 -0.58 -8.29 -10.33
CA TYR A 161 -0.76 -6.89 -10.66
C TYR A 161 0.44 -6.04 -10.26
N GLN A 162 1.00 -6.28 -9.07
CA GLN A 162 2.20 -5.58 -8.60
C GLN A 162 3.43 -5.86 -9.47
N GLN A 163 3.58 -7.08 -9.99
CA GLN A 163 4.69 -7.46 -10.87
C GLN A 163 4.49 -7.03 -12.33
N ASN A 164 3.25 -6.76 -12.73
CA ASN A 164 2.86 -6.47 -14.12
C ASN A 164 2.15 -5.11 -14.21
N GLN A 165 2.75 -4.08 -13.62
CA GLN A 165 2.18 -2.73 -13.61
C GLN A 165 2.08 -2.19 -15.05
N GLY A 166 0.92 -1.61 -15.38
CA GLY A 166 0.61 -1.10 -16.72
C GLY A 166 -0.04 -2.11 -17.67
N LYS A 167 -0.22 -3.37 -17.26
CA LYS A 167 -1.03 -4.34 -18.01
C LYS A 167 -2.53 -4.16 -17.75
N PRO A 168 -3.41 -4.53 -18.71
CA PRO A 168 -4.85 -4.44 -18.51
C PRO A 168 -5.32 -5.38 -17.40
N MET A 169 -6.36 -4.98 -16.68
CA MET A 169 -6.87 -5.74 -15.53
C MET A 169 -7.43 -7.12 -15.94
N SER A 170 -7.97 -7.25 -17.14
CA SER A 170 -8.34 -8.54 -17.76
C SER A 170 -7.21 -9.57 -17.76
N GLU A 171 -5.95 -9.16 -17.92
CA GLU A 171 -4.82 -10.09 -17.89
C GLU A 171 -4.59 -10.62 -16.47
N VAL A 172 -4.79 -9.78 -15.45
CA VAL A 172 -4.76 -10.18 -14.04
C VAL A 172 -5.87 -11.19 -13.76
N TYR A 173 -7.10 -10.89 -14.20
CA TYR A 173 -8.26 -11.77 -14.00
C TYR A 173 -8.10 -13.14 -14.67
N ASN A 174 -7.57 -13.17 -15.89
CA ASN A 174 -7.27 -14.42 -16.59
C ASN A 174 -6.23 -15.24 -15.83
N TYR A 175 -5.13 -14.60 -15.41
CA TYR A 175 -4.07 -15.25 -14.63
C TYR A 175 -4.59 -15.81 -13.30
N VAL A 176 -5.36 -15.02 -12.55
CA VAL A 176 -5.97 -15.43 -11.28
C VAL A 176 -6.89 -16.64 -11.48
N THR A 177 -7.73 -16.61 -12.50
CA THR A 177 -8.65 -17.72 -12.81
C THR A 177 -7.90 -19.02 -13.12
N GLU A 178 -6.81 -18.95 -13.88
CA GLU A 178 -5.98 -20.11 -14.18
C GLU A 178 -5.30 -20.68 -12.93
N GLU A 179 -4.72 -19.83 -12.09
CA GLU A 179 -4.04 -20.26 -10.87
C GLU A 179 -5.02 -20.87 -9.86
N VAL A 180 -6.22 -20.30 -9.69
CA VAL A 180 -7.27 -20.85 -8.84
C VAL A 180 -7.69 -22.24 -9.35
N LYS A 181 -7.89 -22.41 -10.66
CA LYS A 181 -8.22 -23.73 -11.24
C LYS A 181 -7.11 -24.77 -11.06
N LYS A 182 -5.83 -24.36 -11.13
CA LYS A 182 -4.69 -25.25 -10.86
C LYS A 182 -4.61 -25.63 -9.38
N ARG A 183 -4.97 -24.71 -8.48
CA ARG A 183 -4.89 -24.89 -7.04
C ARG A 183 -6.05 -25.72 -6.47
N PHE A 184 -7.25 -25.57 -7.04
CA PHE A 184 -8.49 -26.21 -6.57
C PHE A 184 -9.15 -27.10 -7.65
N PRO A 185 -8.42 -28.02 -8.30
CA PRO A 185 -8.95 -28.80 -9.42
C PRO A 185 -10.19 -29.64 -9.06
N GLU A 186 -10.30 -30.06 -7.79
CA GLU A 186 -11.43 -30.78 -7.23
C GLU A 186 -12.74 -29.98 -7.20
N LYS A 187 -12.64 -28.64 -7.18
CA LYS A 187 -13.79 -27.73 -7.17
C LYS A 187 -14.32 -27.41 -8.58
N PHE A 188 -13.53 -27.70 -9.62
CA PHE A 188 -13.89 -27.46 -11.03
C PHE A 188 -14.22 -28.74 -11.81
N GLY A 189 -14.38 -29.88 -11.12
CA GLY A 189 -15.00 -31.08 -11.71
C GLY A 189 -14.27 -31.73 -12.88
N GLY A 190 -12.93 -31.66 -12.99
CA GLY A 190 -12.23 -32.31 -14.12
C GLY A 190 -10.70 -32.43 -14.09
N ASN A 191 -10.26 -33.70 -14.04
CA ASN A 191 -9.05 -34.35 -14.58
C ASN A 191 -7.66 -33.64 -14.50
N PRO A 192 -6.68 -34.17 -13.73
CA PRO A 192 -5.38 -33.54 -13.46
C PRO A 192 -4.34 -33.60 -14.59
N ASN A 193 -4.74 -33.64 -15.87
CA ASN A 193 -3.77 -33.60 -16.96
C ASN A 193 -4.31 -32.93 -18.24
N ARG A 194 -4.08 -31.62 -18.39
CA ARG A 194 -4.13 -30.95 -19.69
C ARG A 194 -3.24 -29.71 -19.75
N GLY A 195 -2.08 -29.88 -20.40
CA GLY A 195 -1.45 -28.85 -21.24
C GLY A 195 -0.49 -27.86 -20.56
N LYS A 196 0.81 -28.13 -20.64
CA LYS A 196 1.90 -27.15 -20.46
C LYS A 196 1.94 -26.16 -21.64
N PRO A 197 2.45 -24.93 -21.46
CA PRO A 197 2.39 -23.85 -22.45
C PRO A 197 3.41 -24.00 -23.60
N ASN A 198 3.08 -23.44 -24.77
CA ASN A 198 4.03 -23.19 -25.85
C ASN A 198 4.60 -21.75 -25.73
N PRO A 199 5.90 -21.53 -25.99
CA PRO A 199 6.49 -20.20 -26.09
C PRO A 199 6.21 -19.63 -27.49
N VAL A 200 5.83 -18.35 -27.55
CA VAL A 200 5.81 -17.63 -28.84
C VAL A 200 6.60 -16.34 -28.67
N GLU A 201 7.69 -16.29 -29.44
CA GLU A 201 8.60 -15.15 -29.57
C GLU A 201 7.86 -13.89 -30.02
N GLY A 202 8.39 -12.76 -29.55
CA GLY A 202 7.84 -11.44 -29.80
C GLY A 202 7.92 -11.03 -31.27
N ALA A 203 6.84 -10.41 -31.72
CA ALA A 203 6.88 -9.46 -32.82
C ALA A 203 6.03 -8.25 -32.45
N THR A 204 6.66 -7.08 -32.40
CA THR A 204 6.02 -5.85 -32.86
C THR A 204 7.06 -4.82 -33.28
N ALA A 205 6.95 -4.46 -34.56
CA ALA A 205 7.48 -3.23 -35.09
C ALA A 205 6.56 -2.05 -34.70
N GLY A 206 7.19 -0.96 -34.27
CA GLY A 206 6.77 0.41 -34.57
C GLY A 206 5.78 1.10 -33.63
N ARG A 207 6.21 2.22 -33.03
CA ARG A 207 5.78 3.58 -33.43
C ARG A 207 6.53 4.65 -32.65
N ARG A 208 6.92 5.71 -33.36
CA ARG A 208 7.39 6.98 -32.79
C ARG A 208 6.23 7.64 -32.05
N GLY A 209 6.46 8.03 -30.80
CA GLY A 209 5.57 8.84 -29.98
C GLY A 209 6.23 10.17 -29.63
N ASN A 210 5.44 11.22 -29.69
CA ASN A 210 5.80 12.63 -29.59
C ASN A 210 6.45 12.98 -28.24
N THR A 211 7.49 13.81 -28.24
CA THR A 211 8.12 14.33 -27.02
C THR A 211 7.14 15.28 -26.32
N SER A 212 6.45 14.83 -25.28
CA SER A 212 5.66 15.70 -24.42
C SER A 212 6.58 16.53 -23.50
N LYS A 213 6.03 17.58 -22.93
CA LYS A 213 6.76 18.58 -22.16
C LYS A 213 7.16 17.92 -20.82
N LYS A 214 8.47 17.85 -20.53
CA LYS A 214 8.94 17.24 -19.28
C LYS A 214 8.52 18.10 -18.09
N TYR A 215 7.42 17.74 -17.43
CA TYR A 215 7.08 18.24 -16.11
C TYR A 215 8.04 17.67 -15.07
N SER A 216 8.25 18.41 -13.99
CA SER A 216 9.13 18.04 -12.89
C SER A 216 8.40 18.15 -11.56
N ALA A 217 8.94 17.56 -10.48
CA ALA A 217 8.45 17.76 -9.12
C ALA A 217 8.26 19.24 -8.70
N ARG A 218 8.91 20.20 -9.38
CA ARG A 218 8.77 21.64 -9.12
C ARG A 218 7.48 22.24 -9.67
N ASP A 219 6.82 21.54 -10.58
CA ASP A 219 5.55 21.95 -11.18
C ASP A 219 4.34 21.49 -10.36
N LEU A 220 4.57 20.66 -9.33
CA LEU A 220 3.54 20.26 -8.37
C LEU A 220 3.26 21.36 -7.34
N PRO A 221 2.00 21.54 -6.93
CA PRO A 221 1.65 22.24 -5.69
C PRO A 221 2.35 21.61 -4.49
N GLU A 222 2.66 22.42 -3.47
CA GLU A 222 3.44 21.98 -2.31
C GLU A 222 2.79 20.81 -1.55
N ALA A 223 1.46 20.82 -1.43
CA ALA A 223 0.69 19.74 -0.81
C ALA A 223 0.87 18.40 -1.54
N ASP A 224 0.87 18.40 -2.87
CA ASP A 224 0.95 17.18 -3.69
C ASP A 224 2.37 16.60 -3.75
N ARG A 225 3.40 17.41 -3.48
CA ARG A 225 4.78 16.91 -3.35
C ARG A 225 4.96 15.98 -2.16
N GLY A 226 4.19 16.18 -1.08
CA GLY A 226 4.20 15.29 0.09
C GLY A 226 3.62 13.91 -0.23
N ILE A 227 2.51 13.90 -0.97
CA ILE A 227 1.84 12.68 -1.44
C ILE A 227 2.76 11.92 -2.38
N MET A 228 3.35 12.60 -3.37
CA MET A 228 4.33 12.02 -4.28
C MET A 228 5.48 11.35 -3.53
N LYS A 229 6.16 12.05 -2.62
CA LYS A 229 7.28 11.47 -1.84
C LYS A 229 6.88 10.23 -1.04
N THR A 230 5.66 10.22 -0.50
CA THR A 230 5.15 9.07 0.26
C THR A 230 4.90 7.89 -0.67
N LEU A 231 4.30 8.12 -1.84
CA LEU A 231 4.07 7.09 -2.85
C LEU A 231 5.35 6.53 -3.45
N LEU A 232 6.33 7.37 -3.80
CA LEU A 232 7.63 6.91 -4.31
C LEU A 232 8.40 6.04 -3.29
N ARG A 233 8.16 6.25 -1.99
CA ARG A 233 8.82 5.48 -0.92
C ARG A 233 8.11 4.16 -0.59
N THR A 234 6.81 4.10 -0.82
CA THR A 234 5.94 3.00 -0.35
C THR A 234 5.44 2.13 -1.49
N SER A 235 5.47 2.63 -2.73
CA SER A 235 5.11 1.92 -3.95
C SER A 235 6.31 1.86 -4.90
N SER A 236 6.20 1.06 -5.96
CA SER A 236 7.15 1.02 -7.06
C SER A 236 6.92 2.11 -8.12
N MET A 237 5.96 3.01 -7.90
CA MET A 237 5.69 4.09 -8.83
C MET A 237 6.91 5.01 -8.91
N THR A 238 7.30 5.36 -10.13
CA THR A 238 8.39 6.29 -10.40
C THR A 238 7.89 7.74 -10.37
N GLU A 239 8.82 8.70 -10.23
CA GLU A 239 8.48 10.12 -10.32
C GLU A 239 7.85 10.43 -11.69
N GLU A 240 8.38 9.85 -12.77
CA GLU A 240 7.86 10.03 -14.12
C GLU A 240 6.41 9.53 -14.24
N GLU A 241 6.11 8.34 -13.71
CA GLU A 241 4.74 7.79 -13.71
C GLU A 241 3.78 8.62 -12.87
N TYR A 242 4.21 9.09 -11.69
CA TYR A 242 3.40 9.98 -10.87
C TYR A 242 3.07 11.26 -11.64
N LEU A 243 4.07 11.91 -12.24
CA LEU A 243 3.89 13.16 -12.98
C LEU A 243 2.99 12.96 -14.20
N LYS A 244 3.17 11.84 -14.91
CA LYS A 244 2.34 11.47 -16.06
C LYS A 244 0.87 11.34 -15.67
N GLN A 245 0.57 10.58 -14.61
CA GLN A 245 -0.80 10.44 -14.11
C GLN A 245 -1.34 11.74 -13.50
N TYR A 246 -0.49 12.53 -12.86
CA TYR A 246 -0.89 13.80 -12.26
C TYR A 246 -1.28 14.84 -13.31
N PHE A 247 -0.54 14.96 -14.42
CA PHE A 247 -0.82 15.95 -15.47
C PHE A 247 -1.73 15.43 -16.58
N GLY A 248 -2.02 14.12 -16.62
CA GLY A 248 -2.88 13.49 -17.62
C GLY A 248 -2.22 13.37 -18.99
N GLU A 249 -0.94 12.99 -19.04
CA GLU A 249 -0.18 12.67 -20.28
C GLU A 249 -0.01 11.16 -20.50
#